data_AF-A0A0N0VKJ5-F1
#
_entry.id   AF-A0A0N0VKJ5-F1
#
_cell.length_a   1.000
_cell.length_b   1.000
_cell.length_c   1.000
_cell.angle_alpha   90.00
_cell.angle_beta   90.00
_cell.angle_gamma   90.00
#
_symmetry.space_group_name_H-M   'P 1'
#
loop_
_entity.id
_entity.type
_entity.pdbx_description
1 polymer ?
#
loop_
_entity_poly.entity_id
_entity_poly.type
_entity_poly.pdbx_seq_one_letter_code
_entity_poly.pdbx_strand_id
1 'polypeptide(L)'
;MKVVVLAGPESSGKSWLCEALQARFGGLLVGEYVRHFIEREQRDTCLADIPAIARGQLAWEDEARARQPSLLILDTHLLSNILWSQTLFGDCPAWLEPALLARHYDLHLLLSPDGVEWTDDGQRCQPDLEERRAFFEASRQWLTRHRQTVEVLGGDWQQRHRQAMGAVEKLLGR
;
A
#
# COMPACT_ATOMS: atom_id res chain seq x y z
N MET A 1 6.79 -0.32 18.55
CA MET A 1 6.14 -0.85 17.34
C MET A 1 6.87 -0.29 16.14
N LYS A 2 7.24 -1.14 15.17
CA LYS A 2 7.71 -0.73 13.84
C LYS A 2 6.56 -0.85 12.84
N VAL A 3 6.42 0.11 11.93
CA VAL A 3 5.35 0.13 10.93
C VAL A 3 5.95 0.12 9.53
N VAL A 4 5.64 -0.93 8.77
CA VAL A 4 6.07 -1.11 7.38
C VAL A 4 4.87 -1.01 6.48
N VAL A 5 4.95 -0.16 5.46
CA VAL A 5 3.91 0.02 4.44
C VAL A 5 4.38 -0.59 3.13
N LEU A 6 3.53 -1.41 2.50
CA LEU A 6 3.72 -1.80 1.11
C LEU A 6 2.91 -0.84 0.22
N ALA A 7 3.61 -0.23 -0.72
CA ALA A 7 3.08 0.79 -1.62
C ALA A 7 3.43 0.43 -3.07
N GLY A 8 2.65 0.94 -4.01
CA GLY A 8 2.84 0.72 -5.44
C GLY A 8 1.54 0.31 -6.16
N PRO A 9 1.60 0.21 -7.50
CA PRO A 9 0.45 -0.05 -8.34
C PRO A 9 -0.17 -1.43 -8.08
N GLU A 10 -1.33 -1.69 -8.68
CA GLU A 10 -1.90 -3.03 -8.77
C GLU A 10 -0.96 -4.02 -9.46
N SER A 11 -1.15 -5.31 -9.16
CA SER A 11 -0.34 -6.41 -9.69
C SER A 11 1.18 -6.31 -9.41
N SER A 12 1.61 -5.56 -8.40
CA SER A 12 3.05 -5.38 -8.07
C SER A 12 3.58 -6.33 -7.00
N GLY A 13 2.71 -7.11 -6.35
CA GLY A 13 3.09 -8.10 -5.33
C GLY A 13 2.94 -7.69 -3.86
N LYS A 14 2.20 -6.60 -3.57
CA LYS A 14 2.03 -6.07 -2.21
C LYS A 14 1.45 -7.11 -1.23
N SER A 15 0.26 -7.63 -1.51
CA SER A 15 -0.42 -8.57 -0.61
C SER A 15 0.42 -9.82 -0.36
N TRP A 16 1.03 -10.36 -1.42
CA TRP A 16 1.94 -11.50 -1.33
C TRP A 16 3.17 -11.22 -0.45
N LEU A 17 3.84 -10.08 -0.63
CA LEU A 17 4.99 -9.72 0.22
C LEU A 17 4.56 -9.45 1.67
N CYS A 18 3.39 -8.88 1.89
CA CYS A 18 2.84 -8.68 3.24
C CYS A 18 2.67 -9.99 3.99
N GLU A 19 2.07 -11.00 3.36
CA GLU A 19 1.91 -12.33 3.92
C GLU A 19 3.27 -12.98 4.20
N ALA A 20 4.22 -12.88 3.25
CA ALA A 20 5.56 -13.41 3.41
C ALA A 20 6.32 -12.76 4.58
N LEU A 21 6.21 -11.43 4.72
CA LEU A 21 6.81 -10.66 5.82
C LEU A 21 6.19 -11.07 7.16
N GLN A 22 4.87 -11.21 7.23
CA GLN A 22 4.18 -11.65 8.43
C GLN A 22 4.61 -13.07 8.81
N ALA A 23 4.69 -13.99 7.85
CA ALA A 23 5.13 -15.37 8.10
C ALA A 23 6.57 -15.43 8.62
N ARG A 24 7.47 -14.56 8.13
CA ARG A 24 8.90 -14.56 8.50
C ARG A 24 9.21 -13.80 9.79
N PHE A 25 8.54 -12.67 10.04
CA PHE A 25 8.87 -11.76 11.14
C PHE A 25 7.80 -11.72 12.24
N GLY A 26 6.63 -12.32 12.00
CA GLY A 26 5.45 -12.17 12.84
C GLY A 26 4.80 -10.80 12.69
N GLY A 27 4.13 -10.35 13.73
CA GLY A 27 3.42 -9.08 13.73
C GLY A 27 2.00 -9.17 13.19
N LEU A 28 1.40 -8.00 13.01
CA LEU A 28 0.01 -7.90 12.58
C LEU A 28 -0.07 -7.28 11.19
N LEU A 29 -0.83 -7.91 10.30
CA LEU A 29 -1.09 -7.47 8.94
C LEU A 29 -2.45 -6.78 8.86
N VAL A 30 -2.49 -5.60 8.25
CA VAL A 30 -3.72 -4.91 7.85
C VAL A 30 -3.81 -4.95 6.34
N GLY A 31 -4.89 -5.53 5.83
CA GLY A 31 -5.16 -5.63 4.39
C GLY A 31 -5.80 -4.38 3.80
N GLU A 32 -6.10 -4.47 2.50
CA GLU A 32 -6.52 -3.32 1.71
C GLU A 32 -8.04 -3.15 1.80
N TYR A 33 -8.48 -2.09 2.47
CA TYR A 33 -9.89 -1.91 2.80
C TYR A 33 -10.79 -1.80 1.57
N VAL A 34 -10.29 -1.21 0.47
CA VAL A 34 -11.10 -1.04 -0.75
C VAL A 34 -11.58 -2.38 -1.32
N ARG A 35 -10.80 -3.46 -1.14
CA ARG A 35 -11.20 -4.80 -1.59
C ARG A 35 -12.41 -5.30 -0.84
N HIS A 36 -12.40 -5.16 0.49
CA HIS A 36 -13.54 -5.47 1.34
C HIS A 36 -14.76 -4.59 1.01
N PHE A 37 -14.54 -3.31 0.71
CA PHE A 37 -15.60 -2.41 0.29
C PHE A 37 -16.26 -2.87 -1.03
N ILE A 38 -15.46 -3.19 -2.05
CA ILE A 38 -15.95 -3.68 -3.35
C ILE A 38 -16.72 -4.99 -3.17
N GLU A 39 -16.19 -5.93 -2.39
CA GLU A 39 -16.86 -7.20 -2.08
C GLU A 39 -18.20 -6.99 -1.35
N ARG A 40 -18.31 -5.97 -0.50
CA ARG A 40 -19.55 -5.69 0.21
C ARG A 40 -20.58 -4.99 -0.67
N GLU A 41 -20.16 -3.99 -1.43
CA GLU A 41 -21.06 -3.15 -2.22
C GLU A 41 -21.46 -3.79 -3.56
N GLN A 42 -20.65 -4.72 -4.09
CA GLN A 42 -20.92 -5.46 -5.33
C GLN A 42 -21.25 -4.57 -6.53
N ARG A 43 -20.54 -3.42 -6.63
CA ARG A 43 -20.63 -2.46 -7.74
C ARG A 43 -19.31 -1.71 -7.91
N ASP A 44 -19.17 -1.02 -9.03
CA ASP A 44 -18.06 -0.12 -9.27
C ASP A 44 -18.03 1.01 -8.22
N THR A 45 -16.82 1.38 -7.82
CA THR A 45 -16.58 2.49 -6.90
C THR A 45 -16.75 3.83 -7.61
N CYS A 46 -17.16 4.85 -6.87
CA CYS A 46 -17.25 6.22 -7.35
C CYS A 46 -16.58 7.20 -6.38
N LEU A 47 -16.38 8.45 -6.79
CA LEU A 47 -15.75 9.48 -5.98
C LEU A 47 -16.41 9.64 -4.59
N ALA A 48 -17.74 9.49 -4.50
CA ALA A 48 -18.47 9.61 -3.24
C ALA A 48 -18.13 8.50 -2.23
N ASP A 49 -17.56 7.38 -2.68
CA ASP A 49 -17.15 6.25 -1.83
C ASP A 49 -15.79 6.49 -1.17
N ILE A 50 -14.93 7.32 -1.76
CA ILE A 50 -13.55 7.54 -1.31
C ILE A 50 -13.45 7.92 0.18
N PRO A 51 -14.30 8.83 0.73
CA PRO A 51 -14.27 9.13 2.14
C PRO A 51 -14.59 7.92 3.04
N ALA A 52 -15.50 7.04 2.61
CA ALA A 52 -15.87 5.84 3.37
C ALA A 52 -14.75 4.79 3.32
N ILE A 53 -14.18 4.55 2.14
CA ILE A 53 -13.05 3.64 1.94
C ILE A 53 -11.85 4.09 2.77
N ALA A 54 -11.49 5.38 2.69
CA ALA A 54 -10.35 5.94 3.43
C ALA A 54 -10.57 5.84 4.95
N ARG A 55 -11.77 6.13 5.46
CA ARG A 55 -12.09 5.96 6.88
C ARG A 55 -12.02 4.49 7.32
N GLY A 56 -12.44 3.56 6.47
CA GLY A 56 -12.31 2.14 6.73
C GLY A 56 -10.86 1.68 6.85
N GLN A 57 -9.99 2.12 5.92
CA GLN A 57 -8.56 1.84 5.99
C GLN A 57 -7.95 2.38 7.28
N LEU A 58 -8.30 3.62 7.66
CA LEU A 58 -7.81 4.21 8.91
C LEU A 58 -8.32 3.46 10.14
N ALA A 59 -9.58 3.05 10.17
CA ALA A 59 -10.14 2.31 11.28
C ALA A 59 -9.42 0.97 11.48
N TRP A 60 -9.16 0.23 10.40
CA TRP A 60 -8.40 -1.02 10.46
C TRP A 60 -6.95 -0.80 10.93
N GLU A 61 -6.31 0.27 10.45
CA GLU A 61 -4.96 0.64 10.92
C GLU A 61 -4.98 1.02 12.41
N ASP A 62 -5.94 1.82 12.86
CA ASP A 62 -6.04 2.29 14.24
C ASP A 62 -6.34 1.12 15.22
N GLU A 63 -7.23 0.20 14.85
CA GLU A 63 -7.49 -1.04 15.60
C GLU A 63 -6.24 -1.91 15.72
N ALA A 64 -5.48 -2.04 14.64
CA ALA A 64 -4.23 -2.78 14.62
C ALA A 64 -3.16 -2.13 15.51
N ARG A 65 -3.01 -0.81 15.46
CA ARG A 65 -2.10 -0.04 16.30
C ARG A 65 -2.46 -0.15 17.78
N ALA A 66 -3.75 -0.17 18.12
CA ALA A 66 -4.23 -0.31 19.49
C ALA A 66 -3.82 -1.64 20.14
N ARG A 67 -3.58 -2.69 19.34
CA ARG A 67 -3.05 -3.99 19.81
C ARG A 67 -1.55 -3.96 20.12
N GLN A 68 -0.87 -2.86 19.81
CA GLN A 68 0.55 -2.62 20.09
C GLN A 68 1.49 -3.76 19.62
N PRO A 69 1.38 -4.26 18.38
CA PRO A 69 2.28 -5.29 17.90
C PRO A 69 3.73 -4.77 17.84
N SER A 70 4.70 -5.68 17.91
CA SER A 70 6.11 -5.33 17.70
C SER A 70 6.35 -4.81 16.27
N LEU A 71 5.70 -5.43 15.29
CA LEU A 71 5.68 -5.09 13.87
C LEU A 71 4.23 -4.98 13.36
N LEU A 72 3.93 -3.89 12.68
CA LEU A 72 2.68 -3.66 11.95
C LEU A 72 3.00 -3.57 10.46
N ILE A 73 2.32 -4.40 9.65
CA ILE A 73 2.50 -4.48 8.20
C ILE A 73 1.21 -3.99 7.55
N LEU A 74 1.32 -3.03 6.63
CA LEU A 74 0.17 -2.39 6.00
C LEU A 74 0.18 -2.63 4.48
N ASP A 75 -0.83 -3.34 3.99
CA ASP A 75 -1.23 -3.41 2.57
C ASP A 75 -2.56 -2.68 2.40
N THR A 76 -2.65 -1.38 2.35
CA THR A 76 -1.66 -0.34 2.13
C THR A 76 -1.99 0.80 3.11
N HIS A 77 -1.71 2.05 2.77
CA HIS A 77 -2.17 3.22 3.54
C HIS A 77 -2.86 4.25 2.62
N LEU A 78 -3.24 5.40 3.19
CA LEU A 78 -4.03 6.41 2.48
C LEU A 78 -3.44 6.95 1.17
N LEU A 79 -2.13 6.84 0.93
CA LEU A 79 -1.58 7.26 -0.37
C LEU A 79 -2.22 6.51 -1.54
N SER A 80 -2.53 5.22 -1.38
CA SER A 80 -3.22 4.46 -2.43
C SER A 80 -4.59 5.06 -2.73
N ASN A 81 -5.36 5.40 -1.69
CA ASN A 81 -6.66 6.06 -1.83
C ASN A 81 -6.55 7.44 -2.51
N ILE A 82 -5.53 8.23 -2.16
CA ILE A 82 -5.29 9.54 -2.77
C ILE A 82 -5.00 9.39 -4.26
N LEU A 83 -4.05 8.52 -4.62
CA LEU A 83 -3.61 8.36 -6.00
C LEU A 83 -4.70 7.73 -6.87
N TRP A 84 -5.43 6.72 -6.37
CA TRP A 84 -6.56 6.14 -7.10
C TRP A 84 -7.71 7.12 -7.29
N SER A 85 -8.05 7.90 -6.27
CA SER A 85 -9.08 8.93 -6.38
C SER A 85 -8.73 9.95 -7.46
N GLN A 86 -7.48 10.43 -7.48
CA GLN A 86 -7.00 11.36 -8.51
C GLN A 86 -7.00 10.71 -9.91
N THR A 87 -6.55 9.46 -10.01
CA THR A 87 -6.42 8.75 -11.28
C THR A 87 -7.77 8.45 -11.91
N LEU A 88 -8.73 7.97 -11.12
CA LEU A 88 -10.04 7.52 -11.61
C LEU A 88 -11.06 8.64 -11.71
N PHE A 89 -10.98 9.64 -10.83
CA PHE A 89 -12.03 10.65 -10.67
C PHE A 89 -11.55 12.08 -10.83
N GLY A 90 -10.23 12.33 -10.97
CA GLY A 90 -9.67 13.67 -11.10
C GLY A 90 -9.81 14.55 -9.85
N ASP A 91 -10.23 13.99 -8.72
CA ASP A 91 -10.46 14.70 -7.46
C ASP A 91 -10.08 13.80 -6.28
N CYS A 92 -9.83 14.38 -5.12
CA CYS A 92 -9.51 13.66 -3.89
C CYS A 92 -9.96 14.50 -2.67
N PRO A 93 -10.65 13.91 -1.68
CA PRO A 93 -11.06 14.68 -0.52
C PRO A 93 -9.85 15.27 0.21
N ALA A 94 -9.88 16.60 0.42
CA ALA A 94 -8.74 17.38 0.90
C ALA A 94 -8.22 16.96 2.29
N TRP A 95 -8.98 16.18 3.06
CA TRP A 95 -8.58 15.71 4.39
C TRP A 95 -7.64 14.50 4.36
N LEU A 96 -7.55 13.77 3.24
CA LEU A 96 -6.79 12.50 3.18
C LEU A 96 -5.29 12.72 3.40
N GLU A 97 -4.69 13.68 2.71
CA GLU A 97 -3.25 13.93 2.82
C GLU A 97 -2.83 14.43 4.22
N PRO A 98 -3.52 15.41 4.85
CA PRO A 98 -3.27 15.76 6.24
C PRO A 98 -3.43 14.57 7.21
N ALA A 99 -4.43 13.71 6.99
CA ALA A 99 -4.65 12.53 7.82
C ALA A 99 -3.52 11.49 7.65
N LEU A 100 -3.00 11.32 6.43
CA LEU A 100 -1.85 10.46 6.17
C LEU A 100 -0.58 11.00 6.85
N LEU A 101 -0.32 12.31 6.73
CA LEU A 101 0.86 12.94 7.32
C LEU A 101 0.83 13.05 8.85
N ALA A 102 -0.35 12.95 9.46
CA ALA A 102 -0.50 12.90 10.92
C ALA A 102 -0.03 11.56 11.53
N ARG A 103 0.30 10.56 10.71
CA ARG A 103 0.68 9.21 11.14
C ARG A 103 2.17 8.96 10.95
N HIS A 104 2.72 8.09 11.78
CA HIS A 104 4.11 7.65 11.70
C HIS A 104 4.23 6.28 11.01
N TYR A 105 5.12 6.21 10.04
CA TYR A 105 5.50 5.01 9.30
C TYR A 105 7.04 4.92 9.27
N ASP A 106 7.61 3.78 9.63
CA ASP A 106 9.06 3.64 9.74
C ASP A 106 9.72 3.34 8.38
N LEU A 107 9.01 2.64 7.49
CA LEU A 107 9.53 2.20 6.19
C LEU A 107 8.41 2.01 5.17
N HIS A 108 8.62 2.53 3.96
CA HIS A 108 7.80 2.25 2.79
C HIS A 108 8.57 1.35 1.85
N LEU A 109 8.04 0.17 1.57
CA LEU A 109 8.49 -0.70 0.51
C LEU A 109 7.68 -0.34 -0.74
N LEU A 110 8.30 0.36 -1.70
CA LEU A 110 7.64 0.81 -2.93
C LEU A 110 7.93 -0.17 -4.07
N LEU A 111 6.94 -0.94 -4.48
CA LEU A 111 7.09 -2.01 -5.46
C LEU A 111 6.92 -1.46 -6.89
N SER A 112 7.97 -1.56 -7.72
CA SER A 112 7.88 -1.25 -9.16
C SER A 112 6.97 -2.23 -9.90
N PRO A 113 6.24 -1.84 -10.94
CA PRO A 113 5.49 -2.79 -11.79
C PRO A 113 6.37 -3.53 -12.82
N ASP A 114 7.64 -3.15 -12.98
CA ASP A 114 8.51 -3.74 -14.01
C ASP A 114 8.90 -5.19 -13.69
N GLY A 115 8.91 -6.06 -14.71
CA GLY A 115 9.30 -7.46 -14.55
C GLY A 115 8.26 -8.35 -13.84
N VAL A 116 7.03 -7.84 -13.65
CA VAL A 116 5.89 -8.61 -13.15
C VAL A 116 4.67 -8.41 -14.04
N GLU A 117 4.03 -9.52 -14.40
CA GLU A 117 2.84 -9.51 -15.24
C GLU A 117 1.64 -8.94 -14.49
N TRP A 118 0.74 -8.30 -15.24
CA TRP A 118 -0.57 -7.96 -14.70
C TRP A 118 -1.43 -9.23 -14.63
N THR A 119 -2.24 -9.35 -13.59
CA THR A 119 -3.16 -10.48 -13.41
C THR A 119 -4.53 -9.92 -13.08
N ASP A 120 -5.56 -10.35 -13.80
CA ASP A 120 -6.93 -10.02 -13.45
C ASP A 120 -7.39 -10.84 -12.24
N ASP A 121 -7.96 -10.17 -11.25
CA ASP A 121 -8.64 -10.80 -10.12
C ASP A 121 -10.07 -10.28 -9.92
N GLY A 122 -10.63 -9.61 -10.93
CA GLY A 122 -11.98 -9.05 -10.95
C GLY A 122 -12.12 -7.67 -10.31
N GLN A 123 -11.10 -7.15 -9.61
CA GLN A 123 -11.13 -5.83 -8.98
C GLN A 123 -10.14 -4.83 -9.58
N ARG A 124 -9.26 -5.28 -10.48
CA ARG A 124 -8.18 -4.47 -11.07
C ARG A 124 -8.65 -3.74 -12.32
N CYS A 125 -8.09 -2.55 -12.55
CA CYS A 125 -8.60 -1.65 -13.59
C CYS A 125 -7.52 -1.03 -14.50
N GLN A 126 -6.23 -1.27 -14.24
CA GLN A 126 -5.10 -0.73 -15.02
C GLN A 126 -4.18 -1.86 -15.53
N PRO A 127 -4.59 -2.60 -16.58
CA PRO A 127 -3.77 -3.65 -17.16
C PRO A 127 -2.49 -3.11 -17.83
N ASP A 128 -2.52 -1.85 -18.27
CA ASP A 128 -1.43 -1.24 -19.03
C ASP A 128 -0.22 -0.93 -18.14
N LEU A 129 0.96 -1.40 -18.57
CA LEU A 129 2.21 -1.22 -17.82
C LEU A 129 2.57 0.26 -17.63
N GLU A 130 2.30 1.11 -18.62
CA GLU A 130 2.58 2.55 -18.53
C GLU A 130 1.73 3.25 -17.48
N GLU A 131 0.46 2.87 -17.31
CA GLU A 131 -0.40 3.40 -16.25
C GLU A 131 0.10 2.99 -14.86
N ARG A 132 0.49 1.72 -14.72
CA ARG A 132 1.08 1.19 -13.49
C ARG A 132 2.40 1.89 -13.17
N ARG A 133 3.24 2.20 -14.18
CA ARG A 133 4.47 2.99 -14.01
C ARG A 133 4.17 4.42 -13.58
N ALA A 134 3.14 5.06 -14.14
CA ALA A 134 2.71 6.38 -13.73
C ALA A 134 2.27 6.40 -12.25
N PHE A 135 1.48 5.41 -11.82
CA PHE A 135 1.08 5.28 -10.41
C PHE A 135 2.28 5.06 -9.49
N PHE A 136 3.22 4.19 -9.88
CA PHE A 136 4.48 3.98 -9.15
C PHE A 136 5.29 5.28 -9.00
N GLU A 137 5.44 6.03 -10.09
CA GLU A 137 6.20 7.27 -10.08
C GLU A 137 5.50 8.35 -9.26
N ALA A 138 4.17 8.47 -9.32
CA ALA A 138 3.39 9.36 -8.46
C ALA A 138 3.57 9.01 -6.98
N SER A 139 3.54 7.71 -6.64
CA SER A 139 3.84 7.22 -5.29
C SER A 139 5.25 7.62 -4.84
N ARG A 140 6.26 7.42 -5.70
CA ARG A 140 7.67 7.76 -5.44
C ARG A 140 7.85 9.27 -5.21
N GLN A 141 7.24 10.09 -6.06
CA GLN A 141 7.30 11.54 -5.95
C GLN A 141 6.68 12.04 -4.66
N TRP A 142 5.51 11.50 -4.28
CA TRP A 142 4.88 11.86 -3.01
C TRP A 142 5.76 11.48 -1.82
N LEU A 143 6.22 10.22 -1.75
CA LEU A 143 7.09 9.77 -0.66
C LEU A 143 8.38 10.61 -0.55
N THR A 144 8.99 10.97 -1.68
CA THR A 144 10.19 11.81 -1.73
C THR A 144 9.90 13.24 -1.27
N ARG A 145 8.83 13.86 -1.79
CA ARG A 145 8.39 15.21 -1.42
C ARG A 145 8.13 15.33 0.08
N HIS A 146 7.53 14.31 0.66
CA HIS A 146 7.19 14.24 2.09
C HIS A 146 8.30 13.61 2.95
N ARG A 147 9.50 13.41 2.39
CA ARG A 147 10.71 12.88 3.07
C ARG A 147 10.46 11.59 3.84
N GLN A 148 9.62 10.72 3.29
CA GLN A 148 9.34 9.42 3.84
C GLN A 148 10.53 8.48 3.62
N THR A 149 10.80 7.60 4.59
CA THR A 149 11.78 6.52 4.42
C THR A 149 11.21 5.52 3.41
N VAL A 150 11.90 5.35 2.27
CA VAL A 150 11.45 4.49 1.18
C VAL A 150 12.58 3.62 0.66
N GLU A 151 12.27 2.34 0.42
CA GLU A 151 13.08 1.42 -0.38
C GLU A 151 12.26 0.96 -1.60
N VAL A 152 12.84 1.18 -2.78
CA VAL A 152 12.22 0.75 -4.04
C VAL A 152 12.56 -0.72 -4.26
N LEU A 153 11.52 -1.53 -4.46
CA LEU A 153 11.64 -2.95 -4.76
C LEU A 153 11.40 -3.19 -6.25
N GLY A 154 12.28 -3.96 -6.88
CA GLY A 154 12.26 -4.23 -8.32
C GLY A 154 12.78 -5.61 -8.69
N GLY A 155 12.62 -5.97 -9.96
CA GLY A 155 13.07 -7.25 -10.51
C GLY A 155 11.98 -8.32 -10.51
N ASP A 156 12.39 -9.59 -10.57
CA ASP A 156 11.48 -10.73 -10.47
C ASP A 156 10.93 -10.92 -9.04
N TRP A 157 9.99 -11.87 -8.89
CA TRP A 157 9.38 -12.22 -7.60
C TRP A 157 10.41 -12.54 -6.51
N GLN A 158 11.45 -13.31 -6.85
CA GLN A 158 12.45 -13.76 -5.89
C GLN A 158 13.38 -12.60 -5.45
N GLN A 159 13.74 -11.73 -6.39
CA GLN A 159 14.54 -10.53 -6.14
C GLN A 159 13.82 -9.57 -5.19
N ARG A 160 12.54 -9.27 -5.45
CA ARG A 160 11.71 -8.40 -4.59
C ARG A 160 11.54 -8.98 -3.20
N HIS A 161 11.31 -10.29 -3.10
CA HIS A 161 11.23 -10.98 -1.82
C HIS A 161 12.53 -10.81 -1.01
N ARG A 162 13.69 -11.08 -1.61
CA ARG A 162 14.98 -10.91 -0.93
C ARG A 162 15.19 -9.46 -0.46
N GLN A 163 14.87 -8.48 -1.30
CA GLN A 163 14.99 -7.07 -0.96
C GLN A 163 14.06 -6.69 0.22
N ALA A 164 12.78 -7.09 0.17
CA ALA A 164 11.81 -6.84 1.24
C ALA A 164 12.24 -7.48 2.58
N MET A 165 12.74 -8.72 2.54
CA MET A 165 13.22 -9.40 3.75
C MET A 165 14.42 -8.67 4.36
N GLY A 166 15.42 -8.32 3.54
CA GLY A 166 16.60 -7.59 4.02
C GLY A 166 16.28 -6.21 4.58
N ALA A 167 15.35 -5.49 3.93
CA ALA A 167 14.84 -4.20 4.36
C ALA A 167 14.21 -4.26 5.76
N VAL A 168 13.30 -5.21 5.97
CA VAL A 168 12.60 -5.37 7.25
C VAL A 168 13.51 -5.96 8.33
N GLU A 169 14.41 -6.88 8.00
CA GLU A 169 15.43 -7.41 8.92
C GLU A 169 16.31 -6.28 9.47
N LYS A 170 16.80 -5.40 8.59
CA LYS A 170 17.55 -4.19 8.96
C LYS A 170 16.73 -3.23 9.83
N LEU A 171 15.46 -3.00 9.51
CA LEU A 171 14.56 -2.14 10.30
C LEU A 171 14.38 -2.67 11.73
N LEU A 172 14.31 -4.00 11.88
CA LEU A 172 14.15 -4.68 13.16
C LEU A 172 15.47 -4.88 13.92
N GLY A 173 16.62 -4.57 13.30
CA GLY A 173 17.95 -4.75 13.89
C GLY A 173 18.29 -6.23 14.14
N ARG A 174 17.89 -7.12 13.23
CA ARG A 174 18.14 -8.56 13.30
C ARG A 174 19.23 -8.99 12.31
#